data_AF-A0A7C4CA98-F1
#
_entry.id   AF-A0A7C4CA98-F1
#
_cell.length_a   1.000
_cell.length_b   1.000
_cell.length_c   1.000
_cell.angle_alpha   90.00
_cell.angle_beta   90.00
_cell.angle_gamma   90.00
#
_symmetry.space_group_name_H-M   'P 1'
#
loop_
_entity.id
_entity.type
_entity.pdbx_description
1 polymer ?
#
loop_
_entity_poly.entity_id
_entity_poly.type
_entity_poly.pdbx_seq_one_letter_code
_entity_poly.pdbx_strand_id
1 'polypeptide(L)'
;MKIASVPCTALAAALVMLSVRAPAQHAGDIGVGRTAAGQLVPRPFVPGEPTPSFDVGTGVGVLTAIPDPPAPPTSFRSTDPGFDANFPADPVRDYYPLEAGASIRLVAVTDLEPAFRVRYSSQTIRVAGDFIALGSYQLHRHPIWIVDCAEPGYDPLRTLWFGTFILRDVGPTAYADSAPFTLRFSIVRCTPGDVNGDGAVDFDDIDPFVAALGGGAAVPVEQRCAADCSRDGYVTFDDIDPFVAALSGS
;
A
#
# COMPACT_ATOMS: atom_id res chain seq x y z
N MET A 1 38.16 56.10 -3.15
CA MET A 1 37.37 54.94 -3.60
C MET A 1 36.10 54.91 -2.75
N LYS A 2 34.96 55.37 -3.30
CA LYS A 2 33.67 55.48 -2.58
C LYS A 2 32.88 54.17 -2.78
N ILE A 3 32.50 53.52 -1.69
CA ILE A 3 31.63 52.34 -1.69
C ILE A 3 30.20 52.85 -1.57
N ALA A 4 29.38 52.61 -2.60
CA ALA A 4 27.96 52.93 -2.60
C ALA A 4 27.17 51.78 -1.95
N SER A 5 26.33 52.10 -0.97
CA SER A 5 25.41 51.16 -0.32
C SER A 5 24.18 50.94 -1.19
N VAL A 6 23.90 49.68 -1.52
CA VAL A 6 22.67 49.26 -2.23
C VAL A 6 21.56 49.03 -1.18
N PRO A 7 20.36 49.61 -1.35
CA PRO A 7 19.26 49.39 -0.43
C PRO A 7 18.63 48.00 -0.64
N CYS A 8 18.35 47.32 0.46
CA CYS A 8 17.64 46.06 0.51
C CYS A 8 16.15 46.33 0.33
N THR A 9 15.62 46.07 -0.87
CA THR A 9 14.19 46.19 -1.17
C THR A 9 13.49 44.91 -0.71
N ALA A 10 12.66 45.00 0.33
CA ALA A 10 11.86 43.89 0.82
C ALA A 10 10.79 43.53 -0.22
N LEU A 11 10.91 42.34 -0.82
CA LEU A 11 9.89 41.75 -1.68
C LEU A 11 8.80 41.15 -0.79
N ALA A 12 7.62 41.77 -0.75
CA ALA A 12 6.45 41.20 -0.09
C ALA A 12 5.88 40.06 -0.96
N ALA A 13 6.20 38.81 -0.63
CA ALA A 13 5.60 37.64 -1.27
C ALA A 13 4.13 37.52 -0.84
N ALA A 14 3.20 37.66 -1.78
CA ALA A 14 1.80 37.35 -1.57
C ALA A 14 1.64 35.83 -1.46
N LEU A 15 1.47 35.33 -0.23
CA LEU A 15 1.20 33.93 0.05
C LEU A 15 -0.23 33.60 -0.38
N VAL A 16 -0.40 33.01 -1.57
CA VAL A 16 -1.68 32.43 -2.01
C VAL A 16 -1.92 31.16 -1.19
N MET A 17 -2.77 31.26 -0.17
CA MET A 17 -3.25 30.10 0.59
C MET A 17 -4.22 29.30 -0.28
N LEU A 18 -3.71 28.31 -1.03
CA LEU A 18 -4.55 27.29 -1.63
C LEU A 18 -5.10 26.40 -0.50
N SER A 19 -6.42 26.45 -0.29
CA SER A 19 -7.10 25.57 0.66
C SER A 19 -7.13 24.16 0.10
N VAL A 20 -6.09 23.37 0.37
CA VAL A 20 -6.12 21.93 0.15
C VAL A 20 -7.12 21.35 1.16
N ARG A 21 -8.21 20.74 0.68
CA ARG A 21 -9.11 19.99 1.58
C ARG A 21 -8.28 18.92 2.26
N ALA A 22 -8.33 18.88 3.60
CA ALA A 22 -7.78 17.75 4.32
C ALA A 22 -8.45 16.47 3.75
N PRO A 23 -7.67 15.42 3.44
CA PRO A 23 -8.24 14.17 3.01
C PRO A 23 -9.27 13.69 4.04
N ALA A 24 -10.34 13.06 3.57
CA ALA A 24 -11.32 12.47 4.47
C ALA A 24 -10.60 11.56 5.48
N GLN A 25 -11.06 11.56 6.74
CA GLN A 25 -10.42 10.84 7.86
C GLN A 25 -10.18 9.33 7.60
N HIS A 26 -10.81 8.76 6.58
CA HIS A 26 -10.76 7.35 6.20
C HIS A 26 -10.21 7.13 4.77
N ALA A 27 -9.55 8.14 4.20
CA ALA A 27 -8.98 8.04 2.86
C ALA A 27 -7.83 7.01 2.84
N GLY A 28 -8.02 5.92 2.10
CA GLY A 28 -7.05 4.82 1.99
C GLY A 28 -7.40 3.57 2.79
N ASP A 29 -8.44 3.60 3.62
CA ASP A 29 -8.89 2.41 4.35
C ASP A 29 -9.64 1.41 3.46
N ILE A 30 -9.55 0.14 3.83
CA ILE A 30 -10.33 -0.94 3.25
C ILE A 30 -11.68 -0.97 3.97
N GLY A 31 -12.74 -0.69 3.21
CA GLY A 31 -14.11 -0.87 3.65
C GLY A 31 -14.44 -2.33 3.93
N VAL A 32 -15.07 -2.60 5.07
CA VAL A 32 -15.51 -3.95 5.47
C VAL A 32 -17.03 -3.96 5.48
N GLY A 33 -17.62 -4.72 4.57
CA GLY A 33 -19.07 -4.87 4.47
C GLY A 33 -19.47 -6.30 4.14
N ARG A 34 -20.68 -6.46 3.61
CA ARG A 34 -21.23 -7.75 3.20
C ARG A 34 -22.02 -7.64 1.91
N THR A 35 -22.21 -8.77 1.24
CA THR A 35 -23.20 -8.92 0.17
C THR A 35 -24.62 -9.04 0.71
N ALA A 36 -25.61 -8.93 -0.17
CA ALA A 36 -27.01 -9.24 0.13
C ALA A 36 -27.19 -10.69 0.61
N ALA A 37 -26.32 -11.61 0.16
CA ALA A 37 -26.28 -13.01 0.58
C ALA A 37 -25.57 -13.24 1.93
N GLY A 38 -25.05 -12.20 2.57
CA GLY A 38 -24.37 -12.30 3.87
C GLY A 38 -22.93 -12.81 3.78
N GLN A 39 -22.26 -12.67 2.64
CA GLN A 39 -20.82 -12.94 2.51
C GLN A 39 -20.04 -11.67 2.80
N LEU A 40 -18.99 -11.74 3.62
CA LEU A 40 -18.10 -10.60 3.87
C LEU A 40 -17.39 -10.17 2.59
N VAL A 41 -17.24 -8.86 2.39
CA VAL A 41 -16.52 -8.30 1.25
C VAL A 41 -15.59 -7.18 1.69
N PRO A 42 -14.28 -7.25 1.38
CA PRO A 42 -13.42 -6.08 1.44
C PRO A 42 -13.74 -5.19 0.23
N ARG A 43 -13.85 -3.89 0.47
CA ARG A 43 -14.10 -2.90 -0.56
C ARG A 43 -13.06 -1.78 -0.42
N PRO A 44 -12.18 -1.56 -1.39
CA PRO A 44 -11.36 -0.36 -1.38
C PRO A 44 -12.23 0.88 -1.49
N PHE A 45 -11.88 1.94 -0.77
CA PHE A 45 -12.57 3.22 -0.84
C PHE A 45 -12.53 3.80 -2.26
N VAL A 46 -13.70 4.09 -2.85
CA VAL A 46 -13.80 4.89 -4.08
C VAL A 46 -15.08 5.73 -4.01
N PRO A 47 -14.96 7.05 -3.90
CA PRO A 47 -15.63 7.87 -4.92
C PRO A 47 -14.94 9.22 -5.23
N GLY A 48 -14.49 9.42 -6.48
CA GLY A 48 -14.16 10.74 -7.05
C GLY A 48 -12.88 11.45 -6.56
N GLU A 49 -12.04 10.80 -5.77
CA GLU A 49 -10.80 11.38 -5.24
C GLU A 49 -9.57 10.57 -5.69
N PRO A 50 -8.40 11.22 -5.90
CA PRO A 50 -7.13 10.54 -6.09
C PRO A 50 -6.69 9.92 -4.76
N THR A 51 -7.22 8.76 -4.44
CA THR A 51 -6.74 7.90 -3.34
C THR A 51 -5.44 7.20 -3.73
N PRO A 52 -4.58 6.80 -2.77
CA PRO A 52 -3.44 5.96 -3.07
C PRO A 52 -3.93 4.71 -3.80
N SER A 53 -3.24 4.36 -4.89
CA SER A 53 -3.66 3.40 -5.90
C SER A 53 -3.77 1.97 -5.37
N PHE A 54 -4.78 1.68 -4.56
CA PHE A 54 -5.21 0.31 -4.29
C PHE A 54 -5.92 -0.19 -5.54
N ASP A 55 -5.13 -0.64 -6.51
CA ASP A 55 -5.65 -1.28 -7.70
C ASP A 55 -6.22 -2.64 -7.29
N VAL A 56 -7.54 -2.82 -7.37
CA VAL A 56 -8.19 -4.10 -7.08
C VAL A 56 -7.73 -5.26 -7.98
N GLY A 57 -7.16 -4.95 -9.15
CA GLY A 57 -6.56 -5.93 -10.05
C GLY A 57 -5.14 -6.33 -9.65
N THR A 58 -4.38 -5.47 -8.95
CA THR A 58 -2.99 -5.76 -8.55
C THR A 58 -2.72 -5.73 -7.04
N GLY A 59 -3.67 -5.32 -6.21
CA GLY A 59 -3.63 -5.32 -4.74
C GLY A 59 -2.57 -4.43 -4.08
N VAL A 60 -2.00 -3.44 -4.79
CA VAL A 60 -0.83 -2.69 -4.29
C VAL A 60 -1.22 -1.52 -3.38
N GLY A 61 -1.03 -1.69 -2.08
CA GLY A 61 -0.84 -0.57 -1.17
C GLY A 61 0.63 -0.17 -1.17
N VAL A 62 1.00 0.88 -1.91
CA VAL A 62 2.37 1.43 -1.81
C VAL A 62 2.50 2.12 -0.46
N LEU A 63 3.21 1.49 0.48
CA LEU A 63 3.38 2.02 1.83
C LEU A 63 4.84 2.36 2.10
N THR A 64 5.16 3.63 2.01
CA THR A 64 6.48 4.10 2.41
C THR A 64 6.64 3.89 3.89
N ALA A 65 7.42 2.88 4.23
CA ALA A 65 7.81 2.67 5.57
C ALA A 65 8.93 3.64 5.96
N ILE A 66 8.74 4.31 7.09
CA ILE A 66 9.69 5.29 7.60
C ILE A 66 10.80 4.51 8.32
N PRO A 67 12.10 4.71 7.99
CA PRO A 67 13.19 4.16 8.77
C PRO A 67 13.08 4.59 10.23
N ASP A 68 13.42 3.72 11.19
CA ASP A 68 13.63 4.14 12.59
C ASP A 68 15.03 4.82 12.69
N PRO A 69 15.14 6.17 12.73
CA PRO A 69 16.43 6.81 12.94
C PRO A 69 16.93 6.53 14.38
N PRO A 70 18.25 6.49 14.63
CA PRO A 70 19.38 6.82 13.75
C PRO A 70 20.13 5.61 13.15
N ALA A 71 19.60 4.39 13.25
CA ALA A 71 20.23 3.18 12.73
C ALA A 71 19.80 2.90 11.27
N PRO A 72 20.55 2.09 10.49
CA PRO A 72 19.98 1.50 9.28
C PRO A 72 18.63 0.85 9.64
N PRO A 73 17.57 1.04 8.81
CA PRO A 73 16.23 0.59 9.16
C PRO A 73 16.26 -0.89 9.50
N THR A 74 16.01 -1.22 10.77
CA THR A 74 15.84 -2.60 11.20
C THR A 74 14.48 -3.14 10.75
N SER A 75 13.54 -2.24 10.46
CA SER A 75 12.25 -2.61 9.89
C SER A 75 11.62 -1.43 9.17
N PHE A 76 10.72 -1.78 8.27
CA PHE A 76 9.81 -0.90 7.56
C PHE A 76 8.40 -1.07 8.14
N ARG A 77 7.70 0.01 8.49
CA ARG A 77 6.37 -0.05 9.12
C ARG A 77 5.38 0.98 8.58
N SER A 78 4.10 0.60 8.56
CA SER A 78 2.98 1.50 8.27
C SER A 78 1.70 1.06 8.98
N THR A 79 0.78 1.98 9.22
CA THR A 79 -0.56 1.73 9.79
C THR A 79 -1.68 1.71 8.73
N ASP A 80 -1.35 2.06 7.49
CA ASP A 80 -2.28 2.06 6.36
C ASP A 80 -2.05 0.80 5.52
N PRO A 81 -3.02 0.29 4.74
CA PRO A 81 -4.42 0.63 4.90
C PRO A 81 -4.93 0.18 6.27
N GLY A 82 -5.84 0.96 6.85
CA GLY A 82 -6.71 0.50 7.91
C GLY A 82 -7.90 -0.29 7.34
N PHE A 83 -8.79 -0.68 8.24
CA PHE A 83 -10.08 -1.28 7.94
C PHE A 83 -11.17 -0.48 8.61
N ASP A 84 -12.23 -0.15 7.89
CA ASP A 84 -13.35 0.63 8.40
C ASP A 84 -14.69 0.04 7.91
N ALA A 85 -15.69 -0.05 8.79
CA ALA A 85 -17.04 -0.48 8.44
C ALA A 85 -18.01 0.68 8.16
N ASN A 86 -17.57 1.93 8.33
CA ASN A 86 -18.39 3.12 8.16
C ASN A 86 -18.54 3.57 6.70
N PHE A 87 -18.75 2.61 5.80
CA PHE A 87 -19.01 2.87 4.39
C PHE A 87 -20.52 2.87 4.11
N PRO A 88 -21.02 3.82 3.31
CA PRO A 88 -22.42 3.79 2.91
C PRO A 88 -22.71 2.54 2.07
N ALA A 89 -23.94 2.04 2.18
CA ALA A 89 -24.41 0.96 1.31
C ALA A 89 -24.25 1.36 -0.17
N ASP A 90 -23.85 0.38 -0.98
CA ASP A 90 -23.76 0.48 -2.42
C ASP A 90 -24.40 -0.77 -3.04
N PRO A 91 -25.73 -0.82 -3.12
CA PRO A 91 -26.46 -1.97 -3.64
C PRO A 91 -26.08 -2.32 -5.08
N VAL A 92 -25.60 -1.35 -5.87
CA VAL A 92 -25.16 -1.58 -7.27
C VAL A 92 -23.94 -2.49 -7.31
N ARG A 93 -23.07 -2.41 -6.30
CA ARG A 93 -21.89 -3.27 -6.13
C ARG A 93 -22.09 -4.41 -5.13
N ASP A 94 -23.34 -4.69 -4.76
CA ASP A 94 -23.68 -5.70 -3.74
C ASP A 94 -22.91 -5.50 -2.43
N TYR A 95 -22.83 -4.25 -1.96
CA TYR A 95 -22.12 -3.88 -0.74
C TYR A 95 -23.08 -3.26 0.27
N TYR A 96 -23.17 -3.87 1.44
CA TYR A 96 -24.02 -3.43 2.55
C TYR A 96 -23.19 -3.31 3.83
N PRO A 97 -23.52 -2.36 4.72
CA PRO A 97 -22.88 -2.25 6.03
C PRO A 97 -23.05 -3.51 6.86
N LEU A 98 -22.10 -3.74 7.77
CA LEU A 98 -22.20 -4.79 8.78
C LEU A 98 -23.35 -4.50 9.74
N GLU A 99 -24.09 -5.54 10.14
CA GLU A 99 -25.16 -5.40 11.13
C GLU A 99 -24.63 -5.59 12.55
N ALA A 100 -25.38 -5.07 13.53
CA ALA A 100 -25.07 -5.27 14.95
C ALA A 100 -24.94 -6.76 15.28
N GLY A 101 -23.86 -7.11 15.98
CA GLY A 101 -23.49 -8.50 16.26
C GLY A 101 -22.29 -9.00 15.48
N ALA A 102 -21.91 -8.36 14.36
CA ALA A 102 -20.69 -8.71 13.64
C ALA A 102 -19.44 -8.60 14.54
N SER A 103 -18.51 -9.54 14.40
CA SER A 103 -17.20 -9.55 15.05
C SER A 103 -16.15 -10.06 14.07
N ILE A 104 -15.48 -9.12 13.41
CA ILE A 104 -14.64 -9.39 12.24
C ILE A 104 -13.18 -9.64 12.65
N ARG A 105 -12.58 -10.62 11.99
CA ARG A 105 -11.15 -10.93 12.01
C ARG A 105 -10.57 -10.83 10.61
N LEU A 106 -9.34 -10.33 10.51
CA LEU A 106 -8.48 -10.53 9.35
C LEU A 106 -7.67 -11.80 9.61
N VAL A 107 -7.78 -12.80 8.74
CA VAL A 107 -7.15 -14.11 8.91
C VAL A 107 -6.24 -14.38 7.73
N ALA A 108 -4.99 -14.81 7.97
CA ALA A 108 -4.11 -15.25 6.90
C ALA A 108 -4.56 -16.59 6.32
N VAL A 109 -4.62 -16.68 4.99
CA VAL A 109 -4.96 -17.89 4.25
C VAL A 109 -3.72 -18.75 4.02
N THR A 110 -2.58 -18.09 3.78
CA THR A 110 -1.28 -18.71 3.56
C THR A 110 -0.29 -18.16 4.57
N ASP A 111 0.87 -18.83 4.68
CA ASP A 111 1.99 -18.22 5.39
C ASP A 111 2.36 -16.88 4.73
N LEU A 112 2.65 -15.89 5.55
CA LEU A 112 3.22 -14.65 5.09
C LEU A 112 4.70 -14.86 4.78
N GLU A 113 5.23 -13.97 3.97
CA GLU A 113 6.64 -14.00 3.60
C GLU A 113 7.51 -13.79 4.84
N PRO A 114 8.71 -14.41 4.93
CA PRO A 114 9.45 -14.51 6.20
C PRO A 114 9.69 -13.18 6.94
N ALA A 115 9.94 -12.09 6.20
CA ALA A 115 10.13 -10.77 6.78
C ALA A 115 8.84 -9.98 6.95
N PHE A 116 7.74 -10.40 6.33
CA PHE A 116 6.46 -9.71 6.35
C PHE A 116 5.55 -10.20 7.47
N ARG A 117 4.97 -9.28 8.23
CA ARG A 117 4.04 -9.60 9.32
C ARG A 117 3.06 -8.47 9.58
N VAL A 118 1.92 -8.82 10.15
CA VAL A 118 0.88 -7.87 10.56
C VAL A 118 0.76 -7.91 12.08
N ARG A 119 0.73 -6.76 12.74
CA ARG A 119 0.58 -6.67 14.20
C ARG A 119 -0.57 -5.78 14.59
N TYR A 120 -1.28 -6.18 15.63
CA TYR A 120 -2.24 -5.30 16.30
C TYR A 120 -2.33 -5.69 17.78
N SER A 121 -2.00 -4.76 18.67
CA SER A 121 -1.87 -5.07 20.11
C SER A 121 -0.89 -6.24 20.34
N SER A 122 -1.31 -7.28 21.05
CA SER A 122 -0.55 -8.52 21.28
C SER A 122 -0.70 -9.56 20.15
N GLN A 123 -1.56 -9.32 19.16
CA GLN A 123 -1.79 -10.25 18.06
C GLN A 123 -0.78 -10.02 16.94
N THR A 124 -0.35 -11.10 16.31
CA THR A 124 0.57 -11.10 15.17
C THR A 124 0.10 -12.12 14.14
N ILE A 125 0.15 -11.76 12.86
CA ILE A 125 -0.04 -12.66 11.74
C ILE A 125 1.32 -12.91 11.10
N ARG A 126 1.69 -14.20 10.98
CA ARG A 126 2.86 -14.68 10.24
C ARG A 126 2.56 -15.94 9.43
N VAL A 127 1.73 -16.82 9.95
CA VAL A 127 1.42 -18.11 9.32
C VAL A 127 -0.06 -18.24 9.01
N ALA A 128 -0.41 -19.20 8.16
CA ALA A 128 -1.79 -19.50 7.82
C ALA A 128 -2.62 -19.76 9.09
N GLY A 129 -3.81 -19.15 9.16
CA GLY A 129 -4.73 -19.26 10.29
C GLY A 129 -4.48 -18.26 11.42
N ASP A 130 -3.32 -17.59 11.47
CA ASP A 130 -3.14 -16.45 12.37
C ASP A 130 -4.14 -15.35 12.03
N PHE A 131 -4.52 -14.57 13.05
CA PHE A 131 -5.49 -13.49 12.87
C PHE A 131 -5.27 -12.28 13.78
N ILE A 132 -5.81 -11.14 13.33
CA ILE A 132 -6.06 -9.97 14.18
C ILE A 132 -7.57 -9.72 14.29
N ALA A 133 -8.01 -9.26 15.46
CA ALA A 133 -9.39 -8.83 15.64
C ALA A 133 -9.55 -7.39 15.11
N LEU A 134 -10.35 -7.23 14.06
CA LEU A 134 -10.73 -5.90 13.55
C LEU A 134 -11.84 -5.28 14.41
N GLY A 135 -12.71 -6.10 15.02
CA GLY A 135 -13.71 -5.62 15.98
C GLY A 135 -15.13 -5.77 15.46
N SER A 136 -16.03 -4.92 15.91
CA SER A 136 -17.47 -5.09 15.67
C SER A 136 -17.94 -4.49 14.34
N TYR A 137 -19.26 -4.42 14.14
CA TYR A 137 -19.90 -3.71 13.02
C TYR A 137 -19.54 -2.22 12.87
N GLN A 138 -18.88 -1.63 13.87
CA GLN A 138 -18.35 -0.26 13.85
C GLN A 138 -16.82 -0.25 13.86
N LEU A 139 -16.18 -1.28 13.32
CA LEU A 139 -14.72 -1.36 13.30
C LEU A 139 -14.14 -0.16 12.56
N HIS A 140 -13.06 0.36 13.11
CA HIS A 140 -12.13 1.29 12.50
C HIS A 140 -10.77 0.97 13.10
N ARG A 141 -9.94 0.22 12.37
CA ARG A 141 -8.71 -0.37 12.89
C ARG A 141 -7.57 -0.27 11.91
N HIS A 142 -6.42 0.12 12.46
CA HIS A 142 -5.18 0.22 11.73
C HIS A 142 -4.18 -0.78 12.30
N PRO A 143 -4.05 -1.97 11.69
CA PRO A 143 -2.94 -2.84 12.00
C PRO A 143 -1.62 -2.20 11.59
N ILE A 144 -0.53 -2.64 12.22
CA ILE A 144 0.82 -2.26 11.83
C ILE A 144 1.33 -3.34 10.88
N TRP A 145 1.53 -2.95 9.62
CA TRP A 145 2.18 -3.73 8.59
C TRP A 145 3.70 -3.57 8.74
N ILE A 146 4.44 -4.68 8.75
CA ILE A 146 5.87 -4.66 9.06
C ILE A 146 6.62 -5.55 8.06
N VAL A 147 7.68 -5.00 7.48
CA VAL A 147 8.76 -5.76 6.84
C VAL A 147 9.99 -5.64 7.74
N ASP A 148 10.42 -6.73 8.35
CA ASP A 148 11.54 -6.76 9.29
C ASP A 148 12.84 -7.17 8.60
N CYS A 149 13.77 -6.22 8.44
CA CYS A 149 15.03 -6.42 7.76
C CYS A 149 16.01 -7.27 8.58
N ALA A 150 15.74 -7.50 9.87
CA ALA A 150 16.54 -8.38 10.72
C ALA A 150 16.11 -9.85 10.64
N GLU A 151 14.98 -10.17 10.00
CA GLU A 151 14.53 -11.55 9.82
C GLU A 151 15.49 -12.28 8.86
N PRO A 152 15.93 -13.52 9.18
CA PRO A 152 16.87 -14.26 8.33
C PRO A 152 16.41 -14.49 6.89
N GLY A 153 15.09 -14.45 6.64
CA GLY A 153 14.49 -14.59 5.31
C GLY A 153 14.22 -13.26 4.61
N TYR A 154 14.73 -12.13 5.11
CA TYR A 154 14.65 -10.85 4.41
C TYR A 154 15.53 -10.87 3.16
N ASP A 155 14.93 -10.52 2.02
CA ASP A 155 15.61 -10.41 0.73
C ASP A 155 15.71 -8.92 0.35
N PRO A 156 16.92 -8.32 0.30
CA PRO A 156 17.09 -6.91 -0.04
C PRO A 156 16.83 -6.59 -1.51
N LEU A 157 16.76 -7.59 -2.39
CA LEU A 157 16.39 -7.39 -3.80
C LEU A 157 14.90 -7.20 -3.98
N ARG A 158 14.11 -7.68 -3.01
CA ARG A 158 12.66 -7.66 -3.08
C ARG A 158 12.07 -6.27 -2.92
N THR A 159 11.20 -5.89 -3.85
CA THR A 159 10.57 -4.56 -3.94
C THR A 159 9.13 -4.55 -3.42
N LEU A 160 8.46 -5.70 -3.42
CA LEU A 160 7.09 -5.89 -2.95
C LEU A 160 6.96 -7.09 -2.03
N TRP A 161 6.20 -6.91 -0.96
CA TRP A 161 5.85 -7.92 0.03
C TRP A 161 4.36 -8.12 0.04
N PHE A 162 3.86 -9.34 0.22
CA PHE A 162 2.42 -9.56 0.19
C PHE A 162 1.91 -10.63 1.15
N GLY A 163 0.61 -10.57 1.39
CA GLY A 163 -0.12 -11.56 2.17
C GLY A 163 -1.51 -11.79 1.60
N THR A 164 -1.98 -13.03 1.65
CA THR A 164 -3.35 -13.40 1.25
C THR A 164 -4.20 -13.64 2.48
N PHE A 165 -5.35 -12.96 2.54
CA PHE A 165 -6.21 -12.91 3.71
C PHE A 165 -7.66 -13.21 3.36
N ILE A 166 -8.44 -13.56 4.39
CA ILE A 166 -9.90 -13.50 4.37
C ILE A 166 -10.39 -12.65 5.54
N LEU A 167 -11.60 -12.11 5.39
CA LEU A 167 -12.40 -11.59 6.49
C LEU A 167 -13.28 -12.72 7.01
N ARG A 168 -13.30 -12.90 8.33
CA ARG A 168 -14.13 -13.90 9.01
C ARG A 168 -14.95 -13.26 10.11
N ASP A 169 -16.23 -13.56 10.14
CA ASP A 169 -17.12 -13.20 11.25
C ASP A 169 -17.12 -14.31 12.30
N VAL A 170 -16.83 -13.95 13.54
CA VAL A 170 -16.94 -14.84 14.71
C VAL A 170 -18.05 -14.41 15.67
N GLY A 171 -18.88 -13.46 15.24
CA GLY A 171 -20.04 -12.98 15.97
C GLY A 171 -21.31 -13.80 15.67
N PRO A 172 -22.42 -13.49 16.35
CA PRO A 172 -23.72 -14.13 16.13
C PRO A 172 -24.36 -13.88 14.75
N THR A 173 -23.89 -12.90 13.98
CA THR A 173 -24.39 -12.65 12.61
C THR A 173 -24.05 -13.78 11.65
N ALA A 174 -22.99 -14.53 11.92
CA ALA A 174 -22.56 -15.71 11.17
C ALA A 174 -22.44 -15.44 9.66
N TYR A 175 -21.89 -14.29 9.28
CA TYR A 175 -21.61 -14.01 7.88
C TYR A 175 -20.64 -15.04 7.30
N ALA A 176 -20.84 -15.39 6.02
CA ALA A 176 -19.90 -16.24 5.33
C ALA A 176 -18.56 -15.51 5.13
N ASP A 177 -17.46 -16.26 5.19
CA ASP A 177 -16.11 -15.74 4.96
C ASP A 177 -16.02 -15.02 3.60
N SER A 178 -15.19 -13.97 3.54
CA SER A 178 -14.89 -13.34 2.25
C SER A 178 -14.17 -14.29 1.31
N ALA A 179 -14.21 -13.99 0.02
CA ALA A 179 -13.20 -14.54 -0.89
C ALA A 179 -11.79 -14.14 -0.41
N PRO A 180 -10.76 -14.97 -0.64
CA PRO A 180 -9.37 -14.57 -0.41
C PRO A 180 -9.03 -13.31 -1.20
N PHE A 181 -8.28 -12.40 -0.57
CA PHE A 181 -7.75 -11.19 -1.20
C PHE A 181 -6.30 -10.99 -0.79
N THR A 182 -5.50 -10.40 -1.68
CA THR A 182 -4.08 -10.17 -1.45
C THR A 182 -3.83 -8.69 -1.24
N LEU A 183 -3.06 -8.37 -0.20
CA LEU A 183 -2.51 -7.04 0.04
C LEU A 183 -1.03 -7.08 -0.30
N ARG A 184 -0.55 -6.14 -1.12
CA ARG A 184 0.86 -5.96 -1.46
C ARG A 184 1.40 -4.64 -0.90
N PHE A 185 2.66 -4.64 -0.53
CA PHE A 185 3.34 -3.59 0.21
C PHE A 185 4.72 -3.35 -0.40
N SER A 186 4.97 -2.15 -0.92
CA SER A 186 6.34 -1.74 -1.26
C SER A 186 6.98 -1.00 -0.09
N ILE A 187 8.30 -1.13 0.08
CA ILE A 187 9.06 -0.36 1.08
C ILE A 187 9.45 1.05 0.59
N VAL A 188 9.26 1.33 -0.70
CA VAL A 188 9.52 2.63 -1.34
C VAL A 188 8.34 3.04 -2.23
N ARG A 189 8.29 4.32 -2.64
CA ARG A 189 7.34 4.75 -3.68
C ARG A 189 8.02 4.66 -5.04
N CYS A 190 7.29 4.17 -6.02
CA CYS A 190 7.71 4.16 -7.40
C CYS A 190 6.47 4.18 -8.31
N THR A 191 6.66 4.64 -9.54
CA THR A 191 5.68 4.49 -10.62
C THR A 191 6.23 3.40 -11.54
N PRO A 192 5.52 2.28 -11.76
CA PRO A 192 6.00 1.27 -12.70
C PRO A 192 6.27 1.86 -14.07
N GLY A 193 7.47 1.64 -14.59
CA GLY A 193 7.94 2.17 -15.87
C GLY A 193 8.72 3.48 -15.80
N ASP A 194 8.57 4.29 -14.74
CA ASP A 194 9.34 5.54 -14.51
C ASP A 194 10.61 5.18 -13.72
N VAL A 195 11.54 4.52 -14.41
CA VAL A 195 12.72 3.90 -13.83
C VAL A 195 13.81 4.94 -13.55
N ASN A 196 13.79 6.07 -14.26
CA ASN A 196 14.69 7.18 -14.00
C ASN A 196 14.18 8.12 -12.87
N GLY A 197 12.89 8.04 -12.51
CA GLY A 197 12.26 8.78 -11.42
C GLY A 197 11.97 10.25 -11.72
N ASP A 198 11.87 10.64 -12.99
CA ASP A 198 11.61 12.02 -13.42
C ASP A 198 10.11 12.36 -13.53
N GLY A 199 9.24 11.36 -13.36
CA GLY A 199 7.78 11.51 -13.39
C GLY A 199 7.15 11.27 -14.75
N ALA A 200 7.93 10.96 -15.79
CA ALA A 200 7.47 10.48 -17.07
C ALA A 200 7.75 8.97 -17.20
N VAL A 201 7.01 8.30 -18.08
CA VAL A 201 7.33 6.94 -18.53
C VAL A 201 7.63 7.06 -20.01
N ASP A 202 8.91 7.08 -20.38
CA ASP A 202 9.33 7.29 -21.76
C ASP A 202 10.65 6.56 -22.10
N PHE A 203 11.23 6.87 -23.27
CA PHE A 203 12.43 6.16 -23.74
C PHE A 203 13.67 6.39 -22.86
N ASP A 204 13.70 7.43 -22.04
CA ASP A 204 14.79 7.70 -21.10
C ASP A 204 14.78 6.70 -19.92
N ASP A 205 13.71 5.91 -19.74
CA ASP A 205 13.62 4.84 -18.74
C ASP A 205 14.27 3.52 -19.19
N ILE A 206 14.56 3.34 -20.48
CA ILE A 206 15.07 2.06 -21.02
C ILE A 206 16.44 1.71 -20.44
N ASP A 207 17.39 2.64 -20.47
CA ASP A 207 18.75 2.38 -19.97
C ASP A 207 18.75 2.08 -18.46
N PRO A 208 18.03 2.86 -17.61
CA PRO A 208 17.80 2.52 -16.21
C PRO A 208 17.10 1.17 -15.99
N PHE A 209 16.13 0.80 -16.82
CA PHE A 209 15.45 -0.50 -16.73
C PHE A 209 16.41 -1.67 -17.03
N VAL A 210 17.20 -1.57 -18.10
CA VAL A 210 18.24 -2.56 -18.43
C VAL A 210 19.28 -2.67 -17.31
N ALA A 211 19.67 -1.54 -16.70
CA ALA A 211 20.55 -1.55 -15.54
C ALA A 211 19.91 -2.27 -14.34
N ALA A 212 18.61 -2.08 -14.09
CA ALA A 212 17.87 -2.75 -13.01
C ALA A 212 17.82 -4.28 -13.20
N LEU A 213 17.59 -4.75 -14.43
CA LEU A 213 17.59 -6.18 -14.78
C LEU A 213 18.92 -6.89 -14.49
N GLY A 214 20.05 -6.20 -14.68
CA GLY A 214 21.38 -6.79 -14.51
C GLY A 214 22.10 -6.45 -13.19
N GLY A 215 21.68 -5.40 -12.50
CA GLY A 215 22.44 -4.78 -11.41
C GLY A 215 22.12 -5.28 -10.00
N GLY A 216 20.98 -5.95 -9.81
CA GLY A 216 20.57 -6.49 -8.50
C GLY A 216 20.64 -5.44 -7.38
N ALA A 217 21.39 -5.74 -6.32
CA ALA A 217 21.46 -4.89 -5.12
C ALA A 217 22.24 -3.58 -5.33
N ALA A 218 23.03 -3.46 -6.41
CA ALA A 218 23.79 -2.24 -6.69
C ALA A 218 22.91 -1.09 -7.21
N VAL A 219 21.71 -1.40 -7.68
CA VAL A 219 20.72 -0.45 -8.18
C VAL A 219 19.93 0.12 -6.99
N PRO A 220 19.55 1.41 -6.97
CA PRO A 220 18.65 1.95 -5.94
C PRO A 220 17.34 1.16 -5.85
N VAL A 221 16.77 1.04 -4.64
CA VAL A 221 15.53 0.27 -4.44
C VAL A 221 14.33 0.94 -5.12
N GLU A 222 14.33 2.27 -5.24
CA GLU A 222 13.34 3.07 -5.96
C GLU A 222 13.34 2.70 -7.45
N GLN A 223 14.53 2.61 -8.05
CA GLN A 223 14.72 2.21 -9.44
C GLN A 223 14.32 0.75 -9.66
N ARG A 224 14.67 -0.17 -8.74
CA ARG A 224 14.17 -1.56 -8.80
C ARG A 224 12.65 -1.63 -8.69
N CYS A 225 12.04 -0.86 -7.79
CA CYS A 225 10.60 -0.83 -7.61
C CYS A 225 9.90 -0.36 -8.90
N ALA A 226 10.41 0.70 -9.55
CA ALA A 226 9.87 1.18 -10.81
C ALA A 226 10.07 0.17 -11.96
N ALA A 227 11.17 -0.60 -11.94
CA ALA A 227 11.46 -1.63 -12.93
C ALA A 227 10.65 -2.93 -12.74
N ASP A 228 10.14 -3.23 -11.54
CA ASP A 228 9.22 -4.34 -11.24
C ASP A 228 7.80 -4.01 -11.78
N CYS A 229 7.68 -4.02 -13.11
CA CYS A 229 6.46 -3.65 -13.83
C CYS A 229 5.38 -4.74 -13.77
N SER A 230 5.76 -6.00 -13.53
CA SER A 230 4.84 -7.12 -13.28
C SER A 230 4.27 -7.10 -11.85
N ARG A 231 4.92 -6.37 -10.94
CA ARG A 231 4.54 -6.20 -9.53
C ARG A 231 4.58 -7.50 -8.74
N ASP A 232 5.50 -8.40 -9.05
CA ASP A 232 5.66 -9.67 -8.33
C ASP A 232 6.66 -9.59 -7.16
N GLY A 233 7.37 -8.47 -7.07
CA GLY A 233 8.35 -8.16 -6.03
C GLY A 233 9.80 -8.33 -6.47
N TYR A 234 10.06 -8.67 -7.72
CA TYR A 234 11.39 -8.83 -8.27
C TYR A 234 11.51 -8.15 -9.64
N VAL A 235 12.72 -7.72 -9.98
CA VAL A 235 13.04 -7.27 -11.34
C VAL A 235 13.61 -8.46 -12.11
N THR A 236 12.84 -8.98 -13.05
CA THR A 236 13.17 -10.16 -13.87
C THR A 236 12.77 -9.94 -15.34
N PHE A 237 13.02 -10.92 -16.20
CA PHE A 237 12.60 -10.85 -17.61
C PHE A 237 11.08 -10.77 -17.79
N ASP A 238 10.29 -11.17 -16.79
CA ASP A 238 8.83 -11.08 -16.81
C ASP A 238 8.34 -9.62 -16.74
N ASP A 239 9.20 -8.67 -16.38
CA ASP A 239 8.88 -7.24 -16.36
C ASP A 239 9.02 -6.56 -17.72
N ILE A 240 9.64 -7.21 -18.71
CA ILE A 240 9.89 -6.59 -20.03
C ILE A 240 8.58 -6.26 -20.75
N ASP A 241 7.65 -7.22 -20.84
CA ASP A 241 6.40 -7.00 -21.57
C ASP A 241 5.52 -5.94 -20.88
N PRO A 242 5.32 -5.96 -19.54
CA PRO A 242 4.65 -4.88 -18.82
C PRO A 242 5.34 -3.52 -18.95
N PHE A 243 6.68 -3.48 -18.96
CA PHE A 243 7.44 -2.24 -19.15
C PHE A 243 7.21 -1.65 -20.55
N VAL A 244 7.31 -2.47 -21.60
CA VAL A 244 7.02 -2.06 -22.98
C VAL A 244 5.57 -1.58 -23.13
N ALA A 245 4.62 -2.24 -22.46
CA ALA A 245 3.24 -1.79 -22.43
C ALA A 245 3.12 -0.39 -21.78
N ALA A 246 3.82 -0.15 -20.67
CA ALA A 246 3.84 1.14 -19.99
C ALA A 246 4.37 2.29 -20.87
N LEU A 247 5.42 2.05 -21.67
CA LEU A 247 5.97 3.00 -22.65
C LEU A 247 5.00 3.34 -23.80
N SER A 248 4.05 2.46 -24.09
CA SER A 248 3.12 2.62 -25.22
C SER A 248 1.80 3.31 -24.85
N GLY A 249 1.52 3.43 -23.55
CA GLY A 249 0.28 4.00 -23.00
C GLY A 249 0.43 5.39 -22.39
N SER A 250 1.64 5.96 -22.44
CA SER A 250 2.06 7.24 -21.86
C SER A 250 1.76 8.43 -22.77
#